data_AF-A0A557QSJ2-F1
#
_entry.id   AF-A0A557QSJ2-F1
#
_cell.length_a   1.000
_cell.length_b   1.000
_cell.length_c   1.000
_cell.angle_alpha   90.00
_cell.angle_beta   90.00
_cell.angle_gamma   90.00
#
_symmetry.space_group_name_H-M   'P 1'
#
loop_
_entity.id
_entity.type
_entity.pdbx_description
1 polymer ?
#
loop_
_entity_poly.entity_id
_entity_poly.type
_entity_poly.pdbx_seq_one_letter_code
_entity_poly.pdbx_strand_id
1 'polypeptide(L)'
;MAASYAPWRRQLLLARLLLTGAPAALVFGFLWHRDAYLWLGALAGGCLFVGLWLLRQVRSRQYGQRIESRHSRLAADHLRGMGFTVRCGQMTRYGDVDMVVSRGPMSATVEIKAFHYWRSRFRDRGRQQRARQQARRQREQLGAQVCVLWLPTARSTWLSRLLDLIMPEMQPLVVRGSARKLGVVLDEMAD
;
A
#
# COMPACT_ATOMS: atom_id res chain seq x y z
N MET A 1 14.08 -14.15 15.00
CA MET A 1 13.03 -13.44 14.24
C MET A 1 13.57 -12.09 13.80
N ALA A 2 13.77 -11.86 12.50
CA ALA A 2 14.23 -10.56 12.01
C ALA A 2 13.20 -9.49 12.34
N ALA A 3 13.64 -8.32 12.83
CA ALA A 3 12.74 -7.21 13.11
C ALA A 3 12.01 -6.80 11.83
N SER A 4 10.67 -6.81 11.85
CA SER A 4 9.85 -6.39 10.70
C SER A 4 10.24 -4.96 10.29
N TYR A 5 10.61 -4.80 9.02
CA TYR A 5 11.00 -3.51 8.45
C TYR A 5 9.88 -2.47 8.65
N ALA A 6 10.14 -1.45 9.47
CA ALA A 6 9.15 -0.47 9.90
C ALA A 6 9.62 0.96 9.58
N PRO A 7 9.58 1.38 8.30
CA PRO A 7 10.12 2.68 7.86
C PRO A 7 9.37 3.87 8.47
N TRP A 8 8.20 3.63 9.06
CA TRP A 8 7.38 4.63 9.73
C TRP A 8 7.80 4.92 11.18
N ARG A 9 8.72 4.15 11.79
CA ARG A 9 9.12 4.36 13.21
C ARG A 9 9.72 5.75 13.45
N ARG A 10 10.60 6.21 12.56
CA ARG A 10 11.19 7.56 12.65
C ARG A 10 10.13 8.65 12.53
N GLN A 11 9.19 8.49 11.60
CA GLN A 11 8.06 9.42 11.43
C GLN A 11 7.12 9.42 12.63
N LEU A 12 6.90 8.27 13.27
CA LEU A 12 6.09 8.16 14.47
C LEU A 12 6.75 8.86 15.66
N LEU A 13 8.08 8.69 15.82
CA LEU A 13 8.84 9.40 16.85
C LEU A 13 8.74 10.90 16.64
N LEU A 14 9.00 11.39 15.42
CA LEU A 14 8.89 12.81 15.09
C LEU A 14 7.48 13.34 15.32
N ALA A 15 6.44 12.60 14.89
CA ALA A 15 5.05 12.97 15.13
C ALA A 15 4.76 13.10 16.63
N ARG A 16 5.22 12.17 17.45
CA ARG A 16 5.05 12.24 18.92
C ARG A 16 5.77 13.45 19.49
N LEU A 17 7.03 13.67 19.13
CA LEU A 17 7.81 14.83 19.59
C LEU A 17 7.14 16.16 19.23
N LEU A 18 6.62 16.30 18.01
CA LEU A 18 5.90 17.50 17.60
C LEU A 18 4.57 17.68 18.35
N LEU A 19 3.83 16.59 18.57
CA LEU A 19 2.52 16.63 19.23
C LEU A 19 2.60 16.86 20.74
N THR A 20 3.64 16.37 21.41
CA THR A 20 3.80 16.55 22.86
C THR A 20 4.74 17.70 23.20
N GLY A 21 5.78 17.91 22.40
CA GLY A 21 6.79 18.94 22.63
C GLY A 21 6.31 20.34 22.28
N ALA A 22 5.50 20.51 21.23
CA ALA A 22 5.02 21.85 20.84
C ALA A 22 4.08 22.49 21.89
N PRO A 23 3.10 21.77 22.49
CA PRO A 23 2.31 22.32 23.59
C PRO A 23 3.16 22.65 24.83
N ALA A 24 4.12 21.79 25.19
CA ALA A 24 5.01 22.04 26.32
C ALA A 24 5.85 23.31 26.09
N ALA A 25 6.50 23.40 24.92
CA ALA A 25 7.29 24.57 24.55
C ALA A 25 6.46 25.86 24.49
N LEU A 26 5.20 25.79 24.06
CA LEU A 26 4.29 26.93 24.07
C LEU A 26 3.99 27.41 25.50
N VAL A 27 3.68 26.49 26.42
CA VAL A 27 3.42 26.81 27.83
C VAL A 27 4.66 27.44 28.48
N PHE A 28 5.84 26.84 28.30
CA PHE A 28 7.08 27.39 28.83
C PHE A 28 7.44 28.75 28.18
N GLY A 29 7.28 28.87 26.86
CA GLY A 29 7.52 30.11 26.14
C GLY A 29 6.59 31.25 26.57
N PHE A 30 5.31 30.94 26.86
CA PHE A 30 4.35 31.92 27.35
C PHE A 30 4.70 32.42 28.77
N LEU A 31 5.25 31.56 29.63
CA LEU A 31 5.69 31.94 30.97
C LEU A 31 6.89 32.90 30.94
N TRP A 32 7.76 32.79 29.93
CA TRP A 32 9.01 33.55 29.85
C TRP A 32 8.95 34.78 28.92
N HIS A 33 8.19 34.72 27.83
CA HIS A 33 8.11 35.76 26.80
C HIS A 33 6.66 36.03 26.40
N ARG A 34 5.93 36.76 27.25
CA ARG A 34 4.52 37.10 27.02
C ARG A 34 4.28 37.86 25.73
N ASP A 35 5.19 38.75 25.33
CA ASP A 35 5.00 39.59 24.13
C ASP A 35 5.14 38.79 22.82
N ALA A 36 5.75 37.61 22.86
CA ALA A 36 5.95 36.74 21.70
C ALA A 36 4.85 35.66 21.53
N TYR A 37 3.77 35.72 22.32
CA TYR A 37 2.79 34.63 22.42
C TYR A 37 2.12 34.26 21.09
N LEU A 38 1.85 35.23 20.21
CA LEU A 38 1.25 34.97 18.90
C LEU A 38 2.20 34.19 17.98
N TRP A 39 3.49 34.55 17.97
CA TRP A 39 4.50 33.85 17.19
C TRP A 39 4.77 32.44 17.71
N LEU A 40 4.87 32.29 19.03
CA LEU A 40 5.01 30.99 19.69
C LEU A 40 3.77 30.11 19.41
N GLY A 41 2.57 30.70 19.47
CA GLY A 41 1.31 30.03 19.14
C GLY A 41 1.26 29.56 17.69
N ALA A 42 1.66 30.41 16.74
CA ALA A 42 1.73 30.05 15.32
C ALA A 42 2.73 28.91 15.06
N LEU A 43 3.92 28.97 15.67
CA LEU A 43 4.92 27.92 15.59
C LEU A 43 4.38 26.60 16.15
N ALA A 44 3.79 26.64 17.34
CA ALA A 44 3.19 25.47 17.97
C ALA A 44 2.06 24.88 17.13
N GLY A 45 1.19 25.72 16.56
CA GLY A 45 0.14 25.30 15.63
C GLY A 45 0.70 24.61 14.38
N GLY A 46 1.77 25.14 13.79
CA GLY A 46 2.48 24.52 12.67
C GLY A 46 3.06 23.15 13.02
N CYS A 47 3.73 23.04 14.18
CA CYS A 47 4.26 21.76 14.68
C CYS A 47 3.14 20.73 14.90
N LEU A 48 2.02 21.13 15.51
CA LEU A 48 0.87 20.26 15.72
C LEU A 48 0.28 19.78 14.39
N PHE A 49 0.11 20.67 13.42
CA PHE A 49 -0.37 20.32 12.09
C PHE A 49 0.53 19.28 11.40
N VAL A 50 1.86 19.52 11.39
CA VAL A 50 2.83 18.58 10.82
C VAL A 50 2.81 17.25 11.58
N GLY A 51 2.75 17.28 12.91
CA GLY A 51 2.66 16.09 13.76
C GLY A 51 1.43 15.24 13.46
N LEU A 52 0.25 15.86 13.33
CA LEU A 52 -1.00 15.18 12.95
C LEU A 52 -0.93 14.60 11.53
N TRP A 53 -0.36 15.35 10.59
CA TRP A 53 -0.18 14.89 9.22
C TRP A 53 0.75 13.66 9.14
N LEU A 54 1.89 13.69 9.84
CA LEU A 54 2.80 12.55 9.94
C LEU A 54 2.11 11.34 10.59
N LEU A 55 1.38 11.55 11.68
CA LEU A 55 0.64 10.47 12.35
C LEU A 55 -0.38 9.82 11.42
N ARG A 56 -1.09 10.61 10.62
CA ARG A 56 -2.00 10.10 9.58
C ARG A 56 -1.26 9.26 8.54
N GLN A 57 -0.09 9.67 8.09
CA GLN A 57 0.72 8.88 7.16
C GLN A 57 1.19 7.56 7.79
N VAL A 58 1.67 7.59 9.03
CA VAL A 58 2.09 6.40 9.77
C VAL A 58 0.93 5.41 9.88
N ARG A 59 -0.25 5.86 10.31
CA ARG A 59 -1.45 5.00 10.40
C ARG A 59 -1.82 4.36 9.07
N SER A 60 -1.72 5.13 7.97
CA SER A 60 -1.95 4.62 6.61
C SER A 60 -0.94 3.52 6.22
N ARG A 61 0.35 3.72 6.51
CA ARG A 61 1.40 2.71 6.24
C ARG A 61 1.24 1.46 7.08
N GLN A 62 0.95 1.60 8.37
CA GLN A 62 0.67 0.48 9.28
C GLN A 62 -0.56 -0.31 8.84
N TYR A 63 -1.61 0.37 8.38
CA TYR A 63 -2.77 -0.29 7.79
C TYR A 63 -2.37 -1.07 6.53
N GLY A 64 -1.61 -0.46 5.62
CA GLY A 64 -1.08 -1.12 4.42
C GLY A 64 -0.31 -2.41 4.74
N GLN A 65 0.67 -2.34 5.64
CA GLN A 65 1.47 -3.51 6.06
C GLN A 65 0.63 -4.62 6.71
N ARG A 66 -0.39 -4.26 7.50
CA ARG A 66 -1.31 -5.25 8.10
C ARG A 66 -2.17 -5.94 7.05
N ILE A 67 -2.65 -5.21 6.05
CA ILE A 67 -3.40 -5.79 4.93
C ILE A 67 -2.48 -6.71 4.12
N GLU A 68 -1.30 -6.23 3.73
CA GLU A 68 -0.33 -6.98 2.95
C GLU A 68 0.07 -8.28 3.66
N SER A 69 0.53 -8.23 4.90
CA SER A 69 0.93 -9.42 5.68
C SER A 69 -0.20 -10.43 5.90
N ARG A 70 -1.43 -9.95 6.15
CA ARG A 70 -2.59 -10.84 6.30
C ARG A 70 -2.96 -11.51 4.97
N HIS A 71 -3.05 -10.73 3.91
CA HIS A 71 -3.57 -11.19 2.63
C HIS A 71 -2.53 -11.96 1.81
N SER A 72 -1.24 -11.66 1.94
CA SER A 72 -0.17 -12.43 1.32
C SER A 72 -0.17 -13.87 1.81
N ARG A 73 -0.29 -14.08 3.13
CA ARG A 73 -0.39 -15.44 3.71
C ARG A 73 -1.63 -16.18 3.21
N LEU A 74 -2.80 -15.55 3.28
CA LEU A 74 -4.06 -16.17 2.82
C LEU A 74 -4.03 -16.53 1.33
N ALA A 75 -3.46 -15.66 0.49
CA ALA A 75 -3.31 -15.94 -0.93
C ALA A 75 -2.29 -17.04 -1.19
N ALA A 76 -1.15 -17.02 -0.52
CA ALA A 76 -0.12 -18.03 -0.69
C ALA A 76 -0.63 -19.43 -0.31
N ASP A 77 -1.32 -19.56 0.82
CA ASP A 77 -1.89 -20.84 1.26
C ASP A 77 -2.95 -21.34 0.26
N HIS A 78 -3.83 -20.44 -0.22
CA HIS A 78 -4.85 -20.79 -1.20
C HIS A 78 -4.27 -21.22 -2.55
N LEU A 79 -3.32 -20.45 -3.10
CA LEU A 79 -2.70 -20.72 -4.39
C LEU A 79 -1.86 -22.00 -4.36
N ARG A 80 -1.15 -22.26 -3.26
CA ARG A 80 -0.46 -23.55 -3.08
C ARG A 80 -1.44 -24.72 -3.07
N GLY A 81 -2.60 -24.56 -2.44
CA GLY A 81 -3.68 -25.55 -2.47
C GLY A 81 -4.24 -25.81 -3.89
N MET A 82 -4.07 -24.87 -4.81
CA MET A 82 -4.42 -24.99 -6.24
C MET A 82 -3.24 -25.49 -7.11
N GLY A 83 -2.14 -25.94 -6.49
CA GLY A 83 -0.97 -26.48 -7.20
C GLY A 83 0.01 -25.43 -7.73
N PHE A 84 -0.12 -24.16 -7.36
CA PHE A 84 0.86 -23.14 -7.71
C PHE A 84 2.09 -23.17 -6.80
N THR A 85 3.26 -22.91 -7.38
CA THR A 85 4.46 -22.54 -6.61
C THR A 85 4.38 -21.06 -6.26
N VAL A 86 4.51 -20.71 -4.96
CA VAL A 86 4.40 -19.33 -4.47
C VAL A 86 5.62 -18.93 -3.67
N ARG A 87 6.33 -17.90 -4.13
CA ARG A 87 7.42 -17.22 -3.42
C ARG A 87 6.94 -15.84 -2.96
N CYS A 88 7.13 -15.50 -1.69
CA CYS A 88 6.72 -14.21 -1.14
C CYS A 88 7.94 -13.34 -0.84
N GLY A 89 7.80 -12.03 -0.96
CA GLY A 89 8.83 -11.07 -0.56
C GLY A 89 10.12 -11.18 -1.39
N GLN A 90 9.97 -11.25 -2.71
CA GLN A 90 11.12 -11.30 -3.61
C GLN A 90 11.65 -9.89 -3.92
N MET A 91 12.84 -9.57 -3.41
CA MET A 91 13.49 -8.28 -3.62
C MET A 91 13.87 -8.06 -5.09
N THR A 92 13.55 -6.89 -5.63
CA THR A 92 13.96 -6.41 -6.95
C THR A 92 14.65 -5.04 -6.84
N ARG A 93 15.17 -4.50 -7.95
CA ARG A 93 15.78 -3.15 -7.94
C ARG A 93 14.74 -2.04 -7.75
N TYR A 94 13.47 -2.38 -7.95
CA TYR A 94 12.32 -1.49 -7.83
C TYR A 94 11.55 -1.66 -6.52
N GLY A 95 12.06 -2.49 -5.61
CA GLY A 95 11.43 -2.82 -4.33
C GLY A 95 11.05 -4.29 -4.24
N ASP A 96 10.42 -4.63 -3.12
CA ASP A 96 9.95 -5.99 -2.87
C ASP A 96 8.71 -6.31 -3.72
N VAL A 97 8.66 -7.53 -4.27
CA VAL A 97 7.46 -8.06 -4.93
C VAL A 97 6.74 -8.94 -3.92
N ASP A 98 5.47 -8.59 -3.65
CA ASP A 98 4.72 -9.26 -2.58
C ASP A 98 4.65 -10.78 -2.82
N MET A 99 4.34 -11.21 -4.05
CA MET A 99 4.39 -12.62 -4.43
C MET A 99 4.81 -12.83 -5.90
N VAL A 100 5.52 -13.93 -6.13
CA VAL A 100 5.75 -14.52 -7.45
C VAL A 100 5.10 -15.90 -7.46
N VAL A 101 4.24 -16.13 -8.45
CA VAL A 101 3.40 -17.31 -8.57
C VAL A 101 3.69 -17.99 -9.90
N SER A 102 3.88 -19.31 -9.91
CA SER A 102 4.11 -20.05 -11.14
C SER A 102 3.43 -21.43 -11.14
N ARG A 103 3.04 -21.89 -12.33
CA ARG A 103 2.54 -23.24 -12.59
C ARG A 103 2.80 -23.60 -14.05
N GLY A 104 3.53 -24.69 -14.27
CA GLY A 104 3.99 -25.08 -15.61
C GLY A 104 4.81 -23.95 -16.27
N PRO A 105 4.51 -23.57 -17.54
CA PRO A 105 5.19 -22.46 -18.21
C PRO A 105 4.73 -21.09 -17.71
N MET A 106 3.64 -20.99 -16.95
CA MET A 106 3.08 -19.71 -16.52
C MET A 106 3.81 -19.15 -15.29
N SER A 107 4.10 -17.83 -15.34
CA SER A 107 4.68 -17.07 -14.23
C SER A 107 4.02 -15.70 -14.12
N ALA A 108 3.59 -15.35 -12.90
CA ALA A 108 2.94 -14.09 -12.58
C ALA A 108 3.59 -13.42 -11.37
N THR A 109 3.75 -12.10 -11.46
CA THR A 109 4.03 -11.25 -10.29
C THR A 109 2.71 -10.75 -9.72
N VAL A 110 2.52 -10.83 -8.41
CA VAL A 110 1.33 -10.35 -7.72
C VAL A 110 1.75 -9.29 -6.70
N GLU A 111 1.23 -8.09 -6.88
CA GLU A 111 1.42 -6.96 -5.98
C GLU A 111 0.09 -6.63 -5.28
N ILE A 112 0.12 -6.65 -3.96
CA ILE A 112 -1.01 -6.48 -3.05
C ILE A 112 -1.13 -5.00 -2.66
N LYS A 113 -2.28 -4.39 -2.92
CA LYS A 113 -2.52 -2.98 -2.53
C LYS A 113 -3.82 -2.82 -1.74
N ALA A 114 -3.74 -2.05 -0.66
CA ALA A 114 -4.88 -1.69 0.19
C ALA A 114 -5.74 -0.55 -0.39
N PHE A 115 -6.07 -0.59 -1.70
CA PHE A 115 -7.03 0.35 -2.29
C PHE A 115 -8.46 -0.10 -1.98
N HIS A 116 -9.29 0.81 -1.49
CA HIS A 116 -10.74 0.55 -1.35
C HIS A 116 -11.51 0.77 -2.65
N TYR A 117 -10.96 1.61 -3.52
CA TYR A 117 -11.56 2.02 -4.78
C TYR A 117 -10.50 1.99 -5.88
N TRP A 118 -10.86 1.45 -7.04
CA TRP A 118 -10.03 1.47 -8.24
C TRP A 118 -10.79 2.19 -9.36
N ARG A 119 -10.15 3.13 -10.04
CA ARG A 119 -10.71 3.95 -11.15
C ARG A 119 -11.92 4.83 -10.83
N SER A 120 -12.54 4.72 -9.66
CA SER A 120 -13.75 5.50 -9.32
C SER A 120 -13.49 6.86 -8.65
N ARG A 121 -12.24 7.19 -8.31
CA ARG A 121 -11.88 8.46 -7.63
C ARG A 121 -10.72 9.16 -8.34
N PHE A 122 -10.95 10.39 -8.78
CA PHE A 122 -9.92 11.22 -9.44
C PHE A 122 -8.69 11.45 -8.57
N ARG A 123 -8.87 11.69 -7.27
CA ARG A 123 -7.76 11.93 -6.33
C ARG A 123 -6.76 10.78 -6.25
N ASP A 124 -7.19 9.55 -6.53
CA ASP A 124 -6.33 8.37 -6.44
C ASP A 124 -5.62 8.02 -7.76
N ARG A 125 -5.89 8.75 -8.87
CA ARG A 125 -5.31 8.46 -10.20
C ARG A 125 -3.79 8.36 -10.19
N GLY A 126 -3.10 9.34 -9.58
CA GLY A 126 -1.64 9.33 -9.51
C GLY A 126 -1.09 8.14 -8.71
N ARG A 127 -1.78 7.73 -7.64
CA ARG A 127 -1.39 6.55 -6.85
C ARG A 127 -1.59 5.25 -7.63
N GLN A 128 -2.69 5.15 -8.38
CA GLN A 128 -2.98 4.00 -9.23
C GLN A 128 -1.95 3.89 -10.38
N GLN A 129 -1.61 5.01 -11.02
CA GLN A 129 -0.57 5.05 -12.05
C GLN A 129 0.80 4.59 -11.54
N ARG A 130 1.21 5.03 -10.35
CA ARG A 130 2.47 4.57 -9.74
C ARG A 130 2.44 3.07 -9.42
N ALA A 131 1.34 2.56 -8.88
CA ALA A 131 1.18 1.13 -8.63
C ALA A 131 1.28 0.30 -9.92
N ARG A 132 0.71 0.81 -11.03
CA ARG A 132 0.83 0.17 -12.35
C ARG A 132 2.26 0.13 -12.86
N GLN A 133 2.94 1.27 -12.81
CA GLN A 133 4.33 1.36 -13.25
C GLN A 133 5.26 0.46 -12.43
N GLN A 134 5.06 0.40 -11.11
CA GLN A 134 5.82 -0.48 -10.23
C GLN A 134 5.62 -1.95 -10.62
N ALA A 135 4.36 -2.41 -10.75
CA ALA A 135 4.04 -3.79 -11.11
C ALA A 135 4.62 -4.19 -12.48
N ARG A 136 4.55 -3.31 -13.48
CA ARG A 136 5.14 -3.56 -14.81
C ARG A 136 6.66 -3.71 -14.75
N ARG A 137 7.33 -2.83 -14.03
CA ARG A 137 8.80 -2.87 -13.87
C ARG A 137 9.28 -4.11 -13.12
N GLN A 138 8.53 -4.52 -12.10
CA GLN A 138 8.80 -5.76 -11.35
C GLN A 138 8.62 -6.99 -12.25
N ARG A 139 7.54 -7.02 -13.05
CA ARG A 139 7.30 -8.09 -14.04
C ARG A 139 8.45 -8.22 -15.02
N GLU A 140 8.83 -7.12 -15.66
CA GLU A 140 9.91 -7.07 -16.65
C GLU A 140 11.23 -7.53 -16.06
N GLN A 141 11.55 -7.10 -14.83
CA GLN A 141 12.78 -7.53 -14.17
C GLN A 141 12.79 -9.02 -13.82
N LEU A 142 11.65 -9.59 -13.46
CA LEU A 142 11.54 -10.99 -13.05
C LEU A 142 11.27 -11.95 -14.23
N GLY A 143 11.13 -11.42 -15.46
CA GLY A 143 10.78 -12.23 -16.62
C GLY A 143 9.42 -12.92 -16.49
N ALA A 144 8.52 -12.40 -15.66
CA ALA A 144 7.19 -12.96 -15.49
C ALA A 144 6.32 -12.63 -16.71
N GLN A 145 5.45 -13.55 -17.10
CA GLN A 145 4.54 -13.35 -18.23
C GLN A 145 3.47 -12.32 -17.87
N VAL A 146 2.94 -12.42 -16.64
CA VAL A 146 1.82 -11.60 -16.17
C VAL A 146 2.22 -10.77 -14.95
N CYS A 147 1.59 -9.59 -14.80
CA CYS A 147 1.57 -8.87 -13.54
C CYS A 147 0.15 -8.60 -13.10
N VAL A 148 -0.11 -8.88 -11.82
CA VAL A 148 -1.41 -8.75 -11.19
C VAL A 148 -1.32 -7.73 -10.06
N LEU A 149 -2.17 -6.72 -10.10
CA LEU A 149 -2.46 -5.87 -8.96
C LEU A 149 -3.67 -6.44 -8.22
N TRP A 150 -3.43 -7.07 -7.09
CA TRP A 150 -4.49 -7.63 -6.27
C TRP A 150 -4.93 -6.65 -5.18
N LEU A 151 -6.24 -6.38 -5.15
CA LEU A 151 -6.90 -5.42 -4.28
C LEU A 151 -7.86 -6.16 -3.34
N PRO A 152 -7.37 -6.74 -2.23
CA PRO A 152 -8.20 -7.58 -1.36
C PRO A 152 -9.35 -6.82 -0.68
N THR A 153 -9.15 -5.51 -0.44
CA THR A 153 -10.12 -4.64 0.25
C THR A 153 -10.97 -3.79 -0.69
N ALA A 154 -10.78 -3.92 -2.02
CA ALA A 154 -11.50 -3.10 -2.97
C ALA A 154 -12.95 -3.54 -3.10
N ARG A 155 -13.87 -2.59 -3.02
CA ARG A 155 -15.29 -2.82 -3.32
C ARG A 155 -15.53 -2.53 -4.79
N SER A 156 -16.29 -3.39 -5.46
CA SER A 156 -16.79 -3.11 -6.80
C SER A 156 -18.00 -2.18 -6.69
N THR A 157 -17.86 -0.94 -7.15
CA THR A 157 -19.00 -0.04 -7.38
C THR A 157 -19.56 -0.28 -8.78
N TRP A 158 -20.81 0.09 -9.02
CA TRP A 158 -21.44 -0.04 -10.34
C TRP A 158 -20.62 0.67 -11.42
N LEU A 159 -20.14 1.89 -11.13
CA LEU A 159 -19.23 2.63 -12.01
C LEU A 159 -17.92 1.86 -12.30
N SER A 160 -17.30 1.23 -11.29
CA SER A 160 -16.08 0.45 -11.53
C SER A 160 -16.33 -0.76 -12.43
N ARG A 161 -17.50 -1.41 -12.31
CA ARG A 161 -17.88 -2.53 -13.17
C ARG A 161 -18.09 -2.07 -14.62
N LEU A 162 -18.78 -0.95 -14.80
CA LEU A 162 -18.96 -0.33 -16.11
C LEU A 162 -17.60 0.03 -16.74
N LEU A 163 -16.70 0.63 -15.97
CA LEU A 163 -15.36 0.98 -16.46
C LEU A 163 -14.50 -0.24 -16.79
N ASP A 164 -14.64 -1.34 -16.05
CA ASP A 164 -13.95 -2.59 -16.36
C ASP A 164 -14.51 -3.24 -17.64
N LEU A 165 -15.82 -3.08 -17.91
CA LEU A 165 -16.47 -3.58 -19.13
C LEU A 165 -16.02 -2.79 -20.37
N ILE A 166 -16.05 -1.46 -20.29
CA ILE A 166 -15.75 -0.59 -21.45
C ILE A 166 -14.25 -0.49 -21.70
N MET A 167 -13.43 -0.61 -20.65
CA MET A 167 -11.99 -0.42 -20.72
C MET A 167 -11.26 -1.48 -19.89
N PRO A 168 -11.26 -2.75 -20.32
CA PRO A 168 -10.58 -3.82 -19.60
C PRO A 168 -9.07 -3.52 -19.47
N GLU A 169 -8.54 -3.69 -18.27
CA GLU A 169 -7.14 -3.36 -17.97
C GLU A 169 -6.29 -4.63 -18.03
N MET A 170 -5.57 -4.81 -19.15
CA MET A 170 -4.88 -6.06 -19.48
C MET A 170 -3.54 -6.23 -18.74
N GLN A 171 -2.79 -5.13 -18.53
CA GLN A 171 -1.47 -5.18 -17.88
C GLN A 171 -1.14 -3.89 -17.11
N PRO A 172 -1.02 -3.90 -15.78
CA PRO A 172 -1.27 -5.02 -14.89
C PRO A 172 -2.75 -5.40 -14.84
N LEU A 173 -3.03 -6.69 -14.71
CA LEU A 173 -4.36 -7.21 -14.47
C LEU A 173 -4.81 -6.83 -13.07
N VAL A 174 -5.98 -6.21 -12.92
CA VAL A 174 -6.45 -5.73 -11.62
C VAL A 174 -7.51 -6.67 -11.06
N VAL A 175 -7.13 -7.46 -10.06
CA VAL A 175 -8.03 -8.40 -9.41
C VAL A 175 -8.55 -7.79 -8.11
N ARG A 176 -9.87 -7.75 -7.93
CA ARG A 176 -10.51 -7.22 -6.72
C ARG A 176 -11.21 -8.33 -5.94
N GLY A 177 -11.08 -8.34 -4.62
CA GLY A 177 -11.80 -9.25 -3.74
C GLY A 177 -10.93 -10.38 -3.17
N SER A 178 -11.51 -11.55 -2.93
CA SER A 178 -10.88 -12.63 -2.17
C SER A 178 -9.71 -13.30 -2.88
N ALA A 179 -8.90 -14.03 -2.11
CA ALA A 179 -7.83 -14.89 -2.65
C ALA A 179 -8.37 -15.95 -3.62
N ARG A 180 -9.62 -16.40 -3.44
CA ARG A 180 -10.29 -17.31 -4.37
C ARG A 180 -10.41 -16.73 -5.77
N LYS A 181 -10.82 -15.46 -5.86
CA LYS A 181 -10.94 -14.79 -7.16
C LYS A 181 -9.57 -14.56 -7.81
N LEU A 182 -8.53 -14.30 -7.01
CA LEU A 182 -7.15 -14.29 -7.50
C LEU A 182 -6.74 -15.65 -8.05
N GLY A 183 -7.05 -16.73 -7.34
CA GLY A 183 -6.80 -18.11 -7.76
C GLY A 183 -7.44 -18.41 -9.12
N VAL A 184 -8.75 -18.21 -9.25
CA VAL A 184 -9.49 -18.44 -10.52
C VAL A 184 -8.86 -17.68 -11.69
N VAL A 185 -8.53 -16.40 -11.50
CA VAL A 185 -7.92 -15.60 -12.56
C VAL A 185 -6.53 -16.11 -12.95
N LEU A 186 -5.73 -16.58 -11.99
CA LEU A 186 -4.42 -17.16 -12.29
C LEU A 186 -4.54 -18.56 -12.92
N ASP A 187 -5.58 -19.31 -12.56
CA ASP A 187 -5.90 -20.63 -13.12
C ASP A 187 -6.21 -20.50 -14.62
N GLU A 188 -7.12 -19.60 -14.99
CA GLU A 188 -7.50 -19.28 -16.37
C GLU A 188 -6.33 -18.81 -17.25
N MET A 189 -5.24 -18.33 -16.64
CA MET A 189 -4.03 -17.89 -17.37
C MET A 189 -2.96 -18.97 -17.48
N ALA A 190 -3.08 -20.07 -16.72
CA ALA A 190 -2.14 -21.17 -16.77
C ALA A 190 -2.56 -22.29 -17.73
N ASP A 191 -3.83 -22.27 -18.15
CA ASP A 191 -4.41 -23.14 -19.18
C ASP A 191 -4.16 -22.58 -20.59
#